data_AF-A0A3D4ZQG2-F1
#
_entry.id   AF-A0A3D4ZQG2-F1
#
_cell.length_a   1.000
_cell.length_b   1.000
_cell.length_c   1.000
_cell.angle_alpha   90.00
_cell.angle_beta   90.00
_cell.angle_gamma   90.00
#
_symmetry.space_group_name_H-M   'P 1'
#
loop_
_entity.id
_entity.type
_entity.pdbx_description
1 polymer ?
#
loop_
_entity_poly.entity_id
_entity_poly.type
_entity_poly.pdbx_seq_one_letter_code
_entity_poly.pdbx_strand_id
1 'polypeptide(L)' 'MVGDHLHFLDTECTGGGHILDFTVRRATLSIDLTPAFTLLLPTDNPGFAGTDLSVVREKEIHEAEKDK' A
#
# COMPACT_ATOMS: atom_id res chain seq x y z
N MET A 1 -2.57 5.76 -0.56
CA MET A 1 -3.34 5.12 -1.65
C MET A 1 -4.81 5.07 -1.24
N VAL A 2 -5.73 5.24 -2.18
CA VAL A 2 -7.18 5.15 -1.92
C VAL A 2 -7.70 3.80 -2.44
N GLY A 3 -8.49 3.08 -1.63
CA GLY A 3 -9.04 1.76 -1.95
C GLY A 3 -8.18 0.60 -1.46
N ASP A 4 -8.34 -0.59 -2.07
CA ASP A 4 -7.61 -1.80 -1.67
C ASP A 4 -6.11 -1.70 -2.01
N HIS A 5 -5.27 -2.06 -1.04
CA HIS A 5 -3.82 -2.21 -1.17
C HIS A 5 -3.42 -3.56 -0.58
N LEU A 6 -3.07 -4.51 -1.44
CA LEU A 6 -2.85 -5.89 -1.04
C LEU A 6 -1.47 -6.37 -1.50
N HIS A 7 -0.81 -7.11 -0.63
CA HIS A 7 0.42 -7.83 -0.95
C HIS A 7 0.16 -9.34 -0.93
N PHE A 8 0.94 -10.08 -1.70
CA PHE A 8 0.94 -11.55 -1.75
C PHE A 8 2.24 -12.09 -1.15
N LEU A 9 2.13 -13.23 -0.46
CA LEU A 9 3.26 -14.04 -0.02
C LEU A 9 2.87 -15.51 -0.21
N ASP A 10 3.73 -16.29 -0.85
CA ASP A 10 3.53 -17.73 -1.00
C ASP A 10 3.74 -18.48 0.33
N THR A 11 3.30 -19.74 0.38
CA THR A 11 3.37 -20.53 1.62
C THR A 11 4.80 -20.86 2.04
N GLU A 12 5.72 -20.90 1.09
CA GLU A 12 7.13 -21.23 1.32
C GLU A 12 7.97 -19.98 1.65
N CYS A 13 7.36 -18.80 1.66
CA CYS A 13 8.02 -17.50 1.80
C CYS A 13 9.17 -17.27 0.81
N THR A 14 9.08 -17.86 -0.38
CA THR A 14 10.08 -17.73 -1.45
C THR A 14 9.69 -16.73 -2.53
N GLY A 15 8.41 -16.35 -2.55
CA GLY A 15 7.86 -15.47 -3.57
C GLY A 15 6.73 -14.62 -2.99
N GLY A 16 6.61 -13.40 -3.50
CA GLY A 16 5.62 -12.45 -3.03
C GLY A 16 5.77 -11.10 -3.73
N GLY A 17 4.90 -10.16 -3.37
CA GLY A 17 4.98 -8.80 -3.88
C GLY A 17 3.66 -8.06 -3.85
N HIS A 18 3.68 -6.88 -4.47
CA HIS A 18 2.51 -6.03 -4.65
C HIS A 18 1.52 -6.66 -5.65
N ILE A 19 0.23 -6.69 -5.31
CA ILE A 19 -0.81 -7.25 -6.18
C ILE A 19 -1.35 -6.17 -7.12
N LEU A 20 -1.24 -6.44 -8.43
CA LEU A 20 -1.88 -5.64 -9.47
C LEU A 20 -3.23 -6.23 -9.92
N ASP A 21 -3.32 -7.56 -9.98
CA ASP A 21 -4.53 -8.30 -10.35
C ASP A 21 -4.41 -9.75 -9.86
N PHE A 22 -5.53 -10.39 -9.52
CA PHE A 22 -5.58 -11.81 -9.19
C PHE A 22 -6.97 -12.40 -9.41
N THR A 23 -7.00 -13.71 -9.64
CA THR A 23 -8.25 -14.48 -9.58
C THR A 23 -8.11 -15.55 -8.50
N VAL A 24 -9.18 -15.79 -7.76
CA VAL A 24 -9.19 -16.80 -6.70
C VAL A 24 -10.40 -17.71 -6.84
N ARG A 25 -10.17 -19.02 -6.78
CA ARG A 25 -11.25 -20.00 -6.89
C ARG A 25 -11.95 -20.24 -5.55
N ARG A 26 -11.18 -20.32 -4.47
CA ARG A 26 -11.65 -20.44 -3.08
C ARG A 26 -10.65 -19.79 -2.14
N ALA A 27 -11.13 -18.93 -1.26
CA ALA A 27 -10.35 -18.32 -0.19
C ALA A 27 -11.23 -18.09 1.04
N THR A 28 -10.58 -17.94 2.18
CA THR A 28 -11.21 -17.41 3.39
C THR A 28 -10.88 -15.92 3.47
N LEU A 29 -11.91 -15.09 3.66
CA LEU A 29 -11.75 -13.65 3.86
C LEU A 29 -12.00 -13.31 5.32
N SER A 30 -11.06 -12.58 5.92
CA SER A 30 -11.18 -12.01 7.25
C SER A 30 -11.03 -10.49 7.13
N ILE A 31 -11.93 -9.72 7.74
CA ILE A 31 -11.94 -8.26 7.70
C ILE A 31 -11.98 -7.76 9.14
N ASP A 32 -11.14 -6.77 9.46
CA ASP A 32 -11.22 -5.96 10.68
C ASP A 32 -11.66 -4.54 10.30
N LEU A 33 -12.61 -3.98 11.05
CA LEU A 33 -12.98 -2.58 10.89
C LEU A 33 -12.11 -1.73 11.81
N THR A 34 -11.22 -0.94 11.20
CA THR A 34 -10.26 -0.09 11.93
C THR A 34 -10.65 1.39 11.79
N PRO A 35 -11.46 1.96 12.71
CA PRO A 35 -12.02 3.30 12.58
C PRO A 35 -11.02 4.44 12.90
N ALA A 36 -9.82 4.10 13.37
CA ALA A 36 -8.79 5.07 13.73
C ALA A 36 -7.44 4.61 13.19
N PHE A 37 -6.61 5.56 12.75
CA PHE A 37 -5.24 5.30 12.31
C PHE A 37 -4.27 6.20 13.06
N THR A 38 -3.04 5.72 13.25
CA THR A 38 -1.93 6.50 13.81
C THR A 38 -0.89 6.68 12.72
N LEU A 39 -0.41 7.91 12.53
CA LEU A 39 0.64 8.22 11.57
C LEU A 39 1.90 8.65 12.34
N LEU A 40 2.97 7.87 12.20
CA LEU A 40 4.28 8.18 12.74
C LEU A 40 5.15 8.78 11.64
N LEU A 41 5.72 9.96 11.89
CA LEU A 41 6.55 10.66 10.92
C LEU A 41 8.05 10.38 11.19
N PRO A 42 8.87 10.17 10.15
CA PRO A 42 10.31 9.97 10.29
C PRO A 42 11.00 11.33 10.49
N THR A 43 10.83 11.92 11.68
CA THR A 43 11.26 13.30 11.99
C THR A 43 12.76 13.52 12.01
N ASP A 44 13.53 12.45 12.15
CA ASP A 44 15.00 12.44 12.13
C ASP A 44 15.58 12.32 10.70
N ASN A 45 14.73 12.10 9.69
CA ASN A 45 15.15 11.99 8.29
C ASN A 45 15.14 13.36 7.60
N PRO A 46 16.31 13.93 7.21
CA PRO A 46 16.37 15.22 6.53
C PRO A 46 15.63 15.25 5.18
N GLY A 47 15.58 14.11 4.49
CA GLY A 47 14.84 13.97 3.23
C GLY A 47 13.33 14.10 3.44
N PHE A 48 12.80 13.60 4.56
CA PHE A 48 11.39 13.80 4.89
C PHE A 48 11.10 15.25 5.28
N ALA A 49 11.91 15.84 6.16
CA ALA A 49 11.69 17.20 6.66
C ALA A 49 11.82 18.30 5.58
N GLY A 50 12.66 18.07 4.55
CA GLY A 50 12.89 19.04 3.48
C GLY A 50 12.00 18.87 2.24
N THR A 51 11.18 17.84 2.16
CA THR A 51 10.34 17.58 0.98
C THR A 51 9.00 18.31 1.08
N ASP A 52 8.62 19.01 0.01
CA ASP A 52 7.27 19.57 -0.11
C ASP A 52 6.25 18.46 -0.44
N LEU A 53 5.53 18.01 0.59
CA LEU A 53 4.47 16.99 0.51
C LEU A 53 3.07 17.60 0.33
N SER A 54 2.95 18.93 0.16
CA SER A 54 1.65 19.59 -0.04
C SER A 54 1.12 19.45 -1.48
N VAL A 55 2.00 19.09 -2.42
CA VAL A 55 1.65 18.89 -3.83
C VAL A 55 0.80 17.62 -3.98
N VAL A 56 -0.39 17.79 -4.54
CA VAL A 56 -1.28 16.66 -4.86
C VAL A 56 -0.69 15.87 -6.03
N ARG A 57 -0.35 14.60 -5.78
CA ARG A 57 0.27 13.68 -6.75
C ARG A 57 -0.61 12.47 -7.07
N GLU A 58 -1.94 12.65 -7.08
CA GLU A 58 -2.90 11.54 -7.19
C GLU A 58 -2.66 10.66 -8.43
N LYS A 59 -2.33 11.26 -9.58
CA LYS A 59 -1.98 10.54 -10.81
C LYS A 59 -0.73 9.69 -10.66
N GLU A 60 0.35 10.25 -10.11
CA GLU A 60 1.62 9.54 -9.89
C GLU A 60 1.44 8.42 -8.86
N ILE A 61 0.63 8.65 -7.82
CA ILE A 61 0.28 7.64 -6.82
C ILE A 61 -0.53 6.51 -7.46
N HIS A 62 -1.47 6.81 -8.36
CA HIS A 62 -2.22 5.79 -9.07
C HIS A 62 -1.31 4.98 -10.01
N GLU A 63 -0.45 5.66 -10.78
CA GLU A 63 0.54 5.06 -11.68
C GLU A 63 1.48 4.10 -10.94
N ALA A 64 1.97 4.49 -9.76
CA ALA A 64 2.90 3.65 -8.99
C ALA A 64 2.23 2.42 -8.35
N GLU A 65 0.94 2.50 -8.05
CA GLU A 65 0.27 1.53 -7.16
C GLU A 65 -0.77 0.66 -7.87
N LYS A 66 -1.31 1.10 -9.02
CA LYS A 66 -2.49 0.47 -9.64
C LYS A 66 -2.41 0.32 -11.15
N ASP A 67 -1.51 1.02 -11.82
CA ASP A 67 -1.45 0.93 -13.28
C ASP A 67 -0.94 -0.43 -13.75
N LYS A 68 -1.58 -0.91 -14.82
CA LYS A 68 -1.18 -2.08 -15.61
C LYS A 68 -0.23 -1.68 -16.72
#